data_AF-Q3TPP7-F1
#
_entry.id   AF-Q3TPP7-F1
#
_cell.length_a   1.000
_cell.length_b   1.000
_cell.length_c   1.000
_cell.angle_alpha   90.00
_cell.angle_beta   90.00
_cell.angle_gamma   90.00
#
_symmetry.space_group_name_H-M   'P 1'
#
loop_
_entity.id
_entity.type
_entity.pdbx_description
1 polymer ?
#
loop_
_entity_poly.entity_id
_entity_poly.type
_entity_poly.pdbx_seq_one_letter_code
_entity_poly.pdbx_strand_id
1 'polypeptide(L)'
;TRQSNILKILLQYGILEREKNPINIVLTILLYPSRVRIMVDHELIDIQEDAKTCLMLCSRVLSTISVREIETQLSLGRRPIIQNWLDYIPPTRYKDPCELVHLCRITIRTQLLANNMLPNGIFSLLIPTRLQNFLNLES
;
A
#
# COMPACT_ATOMS: atom_id res chain seq x y z
N THR A 1 3.66 -6.71 11.94
CA THR A 1 4.12 -8.09 12.16
C THR A 1 4.85 -8.63 10.91
N ARG A 2 5.05 -9.96 10.81
CA ARG A 2 5.67 -10.65 9.66
C ARG A 2 5.05 -10.28 8.31
N GLN A 3 3.72 -10.16 8.18
CA GLN A 3 3.09 -9.88 6.87
C GLN A 3 3.33 -8.44 6.39
N SER A 4 3.15 -7.46 7.28
CA SER A 4 3.45 -6.05 6.96
C SER A 4 4.94 -5.84 6.68
N ASN A 5 5.83 -6.57 7.34
CA ASN A 5 7.26 -6.56 7.03
C ASN A 5 7.56 -7.12 5.63
N ILE A 6 6.94 -8.24 5.24
CA ILE A 6 7.11 -8.81 3.89
C ILE A 6 6.58 -7.84 2.84
N LEU A 7 5.37 -7.29 3.01
CA LEU A 7 4.82 -6.32 2.07
C LEU A 7 5.70 -5.09 1.98
N LYS A 8 6.21 -4.57 3.11
CA LYS A 8 7.14 -3.43 3.14
C LYS A 8 8.37 -3.70 2.28
N ILE A 9 8.98 -4.88 2.39
CA ILE A 9 10.11 -5.29 1.53
C ILE A 9 9.67 -5.32 0.06
N LEU A 10 8.56 -6.01 -0.27
CA LEU A 10 8.09 -6.09 -1.65
C LEU A 10 7.82 -4.70 -2.27
N LEU A 11 7.29 -3.78 -1.48
CA LEU A 11 7.07 -2.38 -1.88
C LEU A 11 8.38 -1.64 -2.12
N GLN A 12 9.42 -1.88 -1.34
CA GLN A 12 10.74 -1.29 -1.61
C GLN A 12 11.29 -1.73 -2.97
N TYR A 13 11.05 -2.98 -3.35
CA TYR A 13 11.41 -3.54 -4.66
C TYR A 13 10.41 -3.22 -5.78
N GLY A 14 9.40 -2.39 -5.49
CA GLY A 14 8.51 -1.84 -6.50
C GLY A 14 7.37 -2.76 -6.93
N ILE A 15 6.90 -3.67 -6.05
CA ILE A 15 5.83 -4.62 -6.42
C ILE A 15 4.58 -3.89 -6.95
N LEU A 16 4.12 -2.83 -6.30
CA LEU A 16 2.91 -2.11 -6.71
C LEU A 16 3.10 -1.32 -8.00
N GLU A 17 4.29 -0.78 -8.23
CA GLU A 17 4.64 -0.09 -9.47
C GLU A 17 4.74 -1.05 -10.66
N ARG A 18 4.99 -2.34 -10.43
CA ARG A 18 4.99 -3.39 -11.47
C ARG A 18 3.60 -3.95 -11.75
N GLU A 19 2.70 -3.92 -10.78
CA GLU A 19 1.38 -4.53 -10.93
C GLU A 19 0.54 -3.80 -11.97
N LYS A 20 -0.04 -4.56 -12.91
CA LYS A 20 -0.98 -4.02 -13.90
C LYS A 20 -2.27 -3.54 -13.25
N ASN A 21 -2.71 -4.21 -12.19
CA ASN A 21 -3.90 -3.84 -11.45
C ASN A 21 -3.65 -3.85 -9.92
N PRO A 22 -3.00 -2.82 -9.38
CA PRO A 22 -2.57 -2.80 -7.98
C PRO A 22 -3.74 -2.81 -6.97
N ILE A 23 -4.96 -2.47 -7.41
CA ILE A 23 -6.16 -2.57 -6.57
C ILE A 23 -6.40 -4.01 -6.09
N ASN A 24 -5.98 -5.03 -6.85
CA ASN A 24 -6.12 -6.43 -6.44
C ASN A 24 -5.36 -6.74 -5.15
N ILE A 25 -4.22 -6.09 -4.93
CA ILE A 25 -3.45 -6.21 -3.69
C ILE A 25 -4.21 -5.53 -2.54
N VAL A 26 -4.75 -4.33 -2.77
CA VAL A 26 -5.59 -3.63 -1.78
C VAL A 26 -6.81 -4.47 -1.38
N LEU A 27 -7.50 -5.05 -2.37
CA LEU A 27 -8.63 -5.95 -2.14
C LEU A 27 -8.21 -7.22 -1.40
N THR A 28 -7.03 -7.77 -1.69
CA THR A 28 -6.52 -8.95 -0.98
C THR A 28 -6.22 -8.65 0.49
N ILE A 29 -5.68 -7.46 0.79
CA ILE A 29 -5.44 -6.99 2.16
C ILE A 29 -6.78 -6.80 2.89
N LEU A 30 -7.74 -6.12 2.26
CA LEU A 30 -9.03 -5.80 2.87
C LEU A 30 -9.92 -7.02 3.05
N LEU A 31 -9.90 -7.94 2.09
CA LEU A 31 -10.82 -9.07 1.99
C LEU A 31 -10.12 -10.40 2.30
N TYR A 32 -9.02 -10.33 3.05
CA TYR A 32 -8.22 -11.48 3.46
C TYR A 32 -9.13 -12.61 3.99
N PRO A 33 -8.93 -13.88 3.56
CA PRO A 33 -9.96 -14.91 3.61
C PRO A 33 -10.49 -15.21 5.01
N SER A 34 -11.80 -15.51 5.06
CA SER A 34 -12.63 -15.72 6.25
C SER A 34 -12.21 -16.85 7.20
N ARG A 35 -11.21 -17.69 6.86
CA ARG A 35 -10.72 -18.75 7.77
C ARG A 35 -10.09 -18.18 9.05
N VAL A 36 -9.69 -16.90 9.01
CA VAL A 36 -9.25 -16.12 10.16
C VAL A 36 -10.38 -15.82 11.15
N ARG A 37 -11.67 -15.90 10.76
CA ARG A 37 -12.80 -15.67 11.68
C ARG A 37 -13.02 -16.80 12.70
N ILE A 38 -12.24 -17.88 12.61
CA ILE A 38 -12.23 -19.00 13.58
C ILE A 38 -11.04 -18.85 14.56
N MET A 39 -10.21 -17.81 14.40
CA MET A 39 -9.04 -17.56 15.25
C MET A 39 -9.44 -16.91 16.57
N VAL A 40 -8.56 -17.02 17.57
CA VAL A 40 -8.74 -16.43 18.90
C VAL A 40 -8.71 -14.90 18.77
N ASP A 41 -9.48 -14.17 19.59
CA ASP A 41 -9.64 -12.72 19.51
C ASP A 41 -8.32 -11.94 19.42
N HIS A 42 -7.27 -12.37 20.13
CA HIS A 42 -5.94 -11.72 20.07
C HIS A 42 -5.29 -11.82 18.69
N GLU A 43 -5.35 -12.99 18.04
CA GLU A 43 -4.77 -13.18 16.72
C GLU A 43 -5.55 -12.38 15.66
N LEU A 44 -6.87 -12.24 15.84
CA LEU A 44 -7.71 -11.40 15.00
C LEU A 44 -7.29 -9.92 15.07
N ILE A 45 -7.01 -9.42 16.29
CA ILE A 45 -6.54 -8.05 16.52
C ILE A 45 -5.20 -7.81 15.82
N ASP A 46 -4.24 -8.73 15.97
CA ASP A 46 -2.92 -8.60 15.33
C ASP A 46 -3.03 -8.53 13.80
N ILE A 47 -3.87 -9.38 13.20
CA ILE A 47 -4.10 -9.39 11.74
C ILE A 47 -4.79 -8.10 11.28
N GLN A 48 -5.72 -7.56 12.06
CA GLN A 48 -6.35 -6.27 11.75
C GLN A 48 -5.32 -5.13 11.76
N GLU A 49 -4.45 -5.07 12.76
CA GLU A 49 -3.38 -4.07 12.84
C GLU A 49 -2.38 -4.19 11.68
N ASP A 50 -2.08 -5.41 11.25
CA ASP A 50 -1.29 -5.63 10.04
C ASP A 50 -1.99 -5.17 8.78
N ALA A 51 -3.27 -5.48 8.62
CA ALA A 51 -4.03 -5.08 7.46
C ALA A 51 -4.08 -3.54 7.35
N LYS A 52 -4.27 -2.84 8.48
CA LYS A 52 -4.21 -1.37 8.56
C LYS A 52 -2.85 -0.87 8.11
N THR A 53 -1.77 -1.45 8.65
CA THR A 53 -0.40 -1.10 8.28
C THR A 53 -0.15 -1.31 6.78
N CYS A 54 -0.56 -2.46 6.25
CA CYS A 54 -0.43 -2.79 4.83
C CYS A 54 -1.19 -1.82 3.92
N LEU A 55 -2.41 -1.43 4.30
CA LEU A 55 -3.22 -0.48 3.54
C LEU A 55 -2.61 0.93 3.53
N MET A 56 -2.07 1.39 4.66
CA MET A 56 -1.32 2.64 4.73
C MET A 56 -0.06 2.58 3.86
N LEU A 57 0.65 1.46 3.85
CA LEU A 57 1.81 1.25 2.99
C LEU A 57 1.45 1.30 1.50
N CYS A 58 0.34 0.67 1.09
CA CYS A 58 -0.16 0.78 -0.29
C CYS A 58 -0.41 2.23 -0.70
N SER A 59 -1.02 3.04 0.19
CA SER A 59 -1.30 4.46 -0.05
C SER A 59 -0.04 5.31 -0.25
N ARG A 60 1.13 4.85 0.22
CA ARG A 60 2.43 5.51 -0.03
C ARG A 60 2.96 5.32 -1.44
N VAL A 61 2.39 4.40 -2.22
CA VAL A 61 2.89 4.08 -3.57
C VAL A 61 1.85 4.32 -4.64
N LEU A 62 0.58 4.08 -4.34
CA LEU A 62 -0.49 4.29 -5.30
C LEU A 62 -0.83 5.77 -5.43
N SER A 63 -1.06 6.24 -6.65
CA SER A 63 -1.60 7.58 -6.90
C SER A 63 -3.11 7.62 -6.70
N THR A 64 -3.79 6.51 -6.98
CA THR A 64 -5.24 6.39 -6.92
C THR A 64 -5.64 5.02 -6.41
N ILE A 65 -6.65 4.98 -5.54
CA ILE A 65 -7.29 3.76 -5.02
C ILE A 65 -8.79 3.88 -5.31
N SER A 66 -9.33 2.93 -6.08
CA SER A 66 -10.74 2.92 -6.47
C SER A 66 -11.63 2.47 -5.32
N VAL A 67 -12.14 3.43 -4.52
CA VAL A 67 -13.13 3.17 -3.46
C VAL A 67 -14.38 2.50 -4.02
N ARG A 68 -14.83 2.92 -5.21
CA ARG A 68 -16.00 2.32 -5.89
C ARG A 68 -15.82 0.83 -6.15
N GLU A 69 -14.62 0.40 -6.55
CA GLU A 69 -14.34 -1.02 -6.78
C GLU A 69 -14.35 -1.82 -5.47
N ILE A 70 -13.82 -1.24 -4.39
CA ILE A 70 -13.89 -1.81 -3.03
C ILE A 70 -15.35 -1.95 -2.61
N GLU A 71 -16.15 -0.89 -2.68
CA GLU A 71 -17.59 -0.91 -2.36
C GLU A 71 -18.36 -1.94 -3.18
N THR A 72 -18.03 -2.10 -4.46
CA THR A 72 -18.62 -3.13 -5.32
C THR A 72 -18.36 -4.53 -4.74
N GLN A 73 -17.13 -4.82 -4.33
CA GLN A 73 -16.80 -6.11 -3.69
C GLN A 73 -17.54 -6.31 -2.36
N LEU A 74 -17.76 -5.24 -1.58
CA LEU A 74 -18.52 -5.30 -0.34
C LEU A 74 -20.01 -5.57 -0.59
N SER A 75 -20.59 -4.96 -1.62
CA SER A 75 -21.99 -5.17 -2.01
C SER A 75 -22.26 -6.63 -2.44
N LEU A 76 -21.24 -7.33 -2.93
CA LEU A 76 -21.28 -8.77 -3.25
C LEU A 76 -21.18 -9.68 -2.01
N GLY A 77 -21.31 -9.13 -0.80
CA GLY A 77 -21.36 -9.89 0.46
C GLY A 77 -19.99 -10.20 1.06
N ARG A 78 -18.89 -9.73 0.46
CA ARG A 78 -17.57 -9.81 1.10
C ARG A 78 -17.55 -8.81 2.26
N ARG A 79 -16.95 -9.19 3.39
CA ARG A 79 -16.79 -8.26 4.52
C ARG A 79 -15.32 -7.93 4.71
N PRO A 80 -14.97 -6.65 4.89
CA PRO A 80 -13.59 -6.26 5.10
C PRO A 80 -13.15 -6.70 6.49
N ILE A 81 -11.87 -7.02 6.62
CA ILE A 81 -11.27 -7.33 7.93
C ILE A 81 -11.17 -6.07 8.82
N ILE A 82 -11.06 -4.90 8.20
CA ILE A 82 -11.07 -3.57 8.84
C ILE A 82 -12.43 -2.92 8.56
N GLN A 83 -13.24 -2.69 9.60
CA GLN A 83 -14.58 -2.09 9.42
C GLN A 83 -14.51 -0.65 8.90
N ASN A 84 -13.63 0.17 9.47
CA ASN A 84 -13.42 1.56 9.09
C ASN A 84 -12.24 1.74 8.11
N TRP A 85 -12.13 0.84 7.12
CA TRP A 85 -10.99 0.79 6.19
C TRP A 85 -10.73 2.11 5.45
N LEU A 86 -11.77 2.91 5.18
CA LEU A 86 -11.65 4.17 4.45
C LEU A 86 -10.79 5.20 5.21
N ASP A 87 -10.76 5.14 6.56
CA ASP A 87 -9.96 6.05 7.40
C ASP A 87 -8.44 5.86 7.19
N TYR A 88 -8.04 4.72 6.65
CA TYR A 88 -6.64 4.37 6.39
C TYR A 88 -6.20 4.68 4.96
N ILE A 89 -7.09 5.24 4.14
CA ILE A 89 -6.80 5.70 2.79
C ILE A 89 -6.87 7.24 2.79
N PRO A 90 -5.77 7.94 2.47
CA PRO A 90 -5.81 9.40 2.38
C PRO A 90 -6.82 9.88 1.34
N PRO A 91 -7.61 10.94 1.60
CA PRO A 91 -8.55 11.53 0.63
C PRO A 91 -7.90 11.87 -0.71
N THR A 92 -6.63 12.27 -0.72
CA THR A 92 -5.81 12.52 -1.91
C THR A 92 -5.50 11.29 -2.76
N ARG A 93 -6.00 10.10 -2.37
CA ARG A 93 -5.89 8.85 -3.14
C ARG A 93 -7.22 8.42 -3.76
N TYR A 94 -8.35 9.01 -3.39
CA TYR A 94 -9.66 8.58 -3.92
C TYR A 94 -10.68 9.69 -4.18
N LYS A 95 -10.49 10.88 -3.63
CA LYS A 95 -11.42 12.00 -3.72
C LYS A 95 -10.74 13.25 -4.25
N ASP A 96 -9.63 13.63 -3.63
CA ASP A 96 -8.91 14.85 -3.95
C ASP A 96 -7.73 14.55 -4.89
N PRO A 97 -7.23 15.55 -5.65
CA PRO A 97 -6.05 15.38 -6.48
C PRO A 97 -4.84 14.92 -5.66
N CYS A 98 -4.07 14.00 -6.23
CA CYS A 98 -2.83 13.54 -5.62
C CYS A 98 -1.81 14.68 -5.53
N GLU A 99 -1.08 14.76 -4.42
CA GLU A 99 -0.08 15.80 -4.19
C GLU A 99 1.06 15.67 -5.21
N LEU A 100 1.53 16.80 -5.75
CA LEU A 100 2.63 16.80 -6.74
C LEU A 100 3.89 16.08 -6.20
N VAL A 101 4.21 16.28 -4.92
CA VAL A 101 5.34 15.61 -4.26
C VAL A 101 5.20 14.08 -4.29
N HIS A 102 3.97 13.56 -4.18
CA HIS A 102 3.71 12.12 -4.27
C HIS A 102 3.80 11.63 -5.72
N LEU A 103 3.28 12.40 -6.69
CA LEU A 103 3.45 12.10 -8.11
C LEU A 103 4.93 12.05 -8.51
N CYS A 104 5.75 12.98 -8.00
CA CYS A 104 7.20 12.96 -8.17
C CYS A 104 7.82 11.69 -7.56
N ARG A 105 7.40 11.30 -6.34
CA ARG A 105 7.88 10.05 -5.73
C ARG A 105 7.58 8.83 -6.59
N ILE A 106 6.35 8.69 -7.06
CA ILE A 106 5.96 7.57 -7.93
C ILE A 106 6.81 7.58 -9.19
N THR A 107 6.89 8.72 -9.88
CA THR A 107 7.61 8.85 -11.15
C THR A 107 9.09 8.48 -11.00
N ILE A 108 9.76 8.99 -9.98
CA ILE A 108 11.17 8.69 -9.71
C ILE A 108 11.35 7.20 -9.38
N ARG A 109 10.49 6.64 -8.54
CA ARG A 109 10.55 5.21 -8.18
C ARG A 109 10.30 4.31 -9.38
N THR A 110 9.32 4.63 -10.23
CA THR A 110 9.05 3.90 -11.48
C THR A 110 10.26 3.93 -12.40
N GLN A 111 10.94 5.08 -12.52
CA GLN A 111 12.17 5.17 -13.32
C GLN A 111 13.30 4.33 -12.72
N LEU A 112 13.52 4.40 -11.40
CA LEU A 112 14.51 3.55 -10.74
C LEU A 112 14.20 2.06 -10.94
N LEU A 113 12.93 1.68 -10.82
CA LEU A 113 12.46 0.31 -11.01
C LEU A 113 12.72 -0.19 -12.44
N ALA A 114 12.40 0.63 -13.45
CA ALA A 114 12.64 0.30 -14.86
C ALA A 114 14.12 0.05 -15.16
N ASN A 115 15.02 0.66 -14.40
CA ASN A 115 16.46 0.48 -14.49
C ASN A 115 17.01 -0.56 -13.49
N ASN A 116 16.15 -1.34 -12.81
CA ASN A 116 16.52 -2.30 -11.77
C ASN A 116 17.35 -1.70 -10.62
N MET A 117 17.10 -0.43 -10.30
CA MET A 117 17.84 0.31 -9.29
C MET A 117 17.10 0.40 -7.95
N LEU A 118 15.85 -0.04 -7.82
CA LEU A 118 15.20 -0.07 -6.51
C LEU A 118 15.69 -1.26 -5.64
N PRO A 119 15.80 -1.08 -4.31
CA PRO A 119 15.71 0.19 -3.57
C PRO A 119 17.02 0.99 -3.57
N ASN A 120 18.16 0.34 -3.79
CA ASN A 120 19.50 0.88 -3.49
C ASN A 120 19.85 2.17 -4.26
N GLY A 121 19.41 2.29 -5.50
CA GLY A 121 19.62 3.45 -6.36
C GLY A 121 18.87 4.71 -5.93
N ILE A 122 17.99 4.64 -4.92
CA ILE A 122 17.48 5.85 -4.27
C ILE A 122 18.63 6.63 -3.62
N PHE A 123 19.58 5.91 -2.99
CA PHE A 123 20.69 6.52 -2.24
C PHE A 123 21.83 7.00 -3.14
N SER A 124 21.86 6.61 -4.41
CA SER A 124 22.79 7.15 -5.41
C SER A 124 22.29 8.43 -6.07
N LEU A 125 21.03 8.84 -5.85
CA LEU A 125 20.50 10.10 -6.36
C LEU A 125 21.16 11.29 -5.69
N LEU A 126 21.60 12.26 -6.48
CA LEU A 126 22.19 13.53 -6.04
C LEU A 126 21.11 14.51 -5.52
N ILE A 127 20.34 14.07 -4.53
CA ILE A 127 19.27 14.84 -3.87
C ILE A 127 19.47 14.81 -2.34
N PRO A 128 18.91 15.78 -1.59
CA PRO A 128 19.00 15.77 -0.13
C PRO A 128 18.51 14.45 0.49
N THR A 129 19.17 14.00 1.56
CA THR A 129 18.84 12.77 2.30
C THR A 129 17.38 12.70 2.73
N ARG A 130 16.78 13.85 3.07
CA ARG A 130 15.35 13.91 3.43
C ARG A 130 14.44 13.49 2.26
N LEU A 131 14.82 13.82 1.02
CA LEU A 131 14.09 13.38 -0.17
C LEU A 131 14.38 11.91 -0.50
N GLN A 132 15.62 11.45 -0.32
CA GLN A 132 15.94 10.02 -0.43
C GLN A 132 15.09 9.18 0.54
N ASN A 133 14.97 9.62 1.80
CA ASN A 133 14.13 8.98 2.80
C ASN A 133 12.63 9.07 2.47
N PHE A 134 12.18 10.15 1.82
CA PHE A 134 10.79 10.23 1.35
C PHE A 134 10.48 9.25 0.21
N LEU A 135 11.45 9.01 -0.69
CA LEU A 135 11.37 8.02 -1.76
C LEU A 135 11.50 6.57 -1.24
N ASN A 136 12.28 6.38 -0.19
CA ASN A 136 12.43 5.10 0.49
C ASN A 136 11.17 4.84 1.34
N LEU A 137 10.45 3.75 1.10
CA LEU A 137 9.20 3.44 1.81
C LEU A 137 9.43 2.92 3.24
N GLU A 138 10.66 3.02 3.72
CA GLU A 138 11.14 2.42 4.95
C GLU A 138 10.95 3.33 6.18
N SER A 139 10.96 4.65 5.95
CA SER A 139 10.87 5.73 6.93
C SER A 139 9.45 6.04 7.36
#